data_AF-X5Z4C1-F1
#
_entry.id   AF-X5Z4C1-F1
#
_cell.length_a   1.000
_cell.length_b   1.000
_cell.length_c   1.000
_cell.angle_alpha   90.00
_cell.angle_beta   90.00
_cell.angle_gamma   90.00
#
_symmetry.space_group_name_H-M   'P 1'
#
loop_
_entity.id
_entity.type
_entity.pdbx_description
1 polymer ?
#
loop_
_entity_poly.entity_id
_entity_poly.type
_entity_poly.pdbx_seq_one_letter_code
_entity_poly.pdbx_strand_id
1 'polypeptide(L)'
;MRSGARFHLYLASDLARKFDSLDSVRLRVGALPQFPSNALNYNLTWSTDGVINEYIQPCEAVVNGELIEVPALEEREEFSLDGVTYEAFNTSGGLGTLCETLKGKVNTLNYRTIRYPGHAAIMKALLQDLGLRHRREVLKDILENALPTTLQDVVIVFVTVSGRRSGRLIQETYANKIYSTQIGGRTTSAIQVTTASSICAVLDLLADGNIPASGFVRQEDIALDAFLRNRFGLYYRQGEPVKGHGVTIAA
;
A
#
# COMPACT_ATOMS: atom_id res chain seq x y z
N MET A 1 3.82 14.88 1.94
CA MET A 1 2.96 13.91 2.64
C MET A 1 3.24 12.54 2.03
N ARG A 2 3.81 11.58 2.78
CA ARG A 2 4.05 10.20 2.28
C ARG A 2 2.70 9.45 2.24
N SER A 3 2.48 8.56 1.27
CA SER A 3 1.18 7.90 1.02
C SER A 3 0.57 7.27 2.29
N GLY A 4 -0.73 7.49 2.49
CA GLY A 4 -1.35 7.54 3.81
C GLY A 4 -2.04 6.27 4.33
N ALA A 5 -1.95 5.12 3.67
CA ALA A 5 -2.55 3.88 4.17
C ALA A 5 -1.49 2.89 4.71
N ARG A 6 -0.96 3.15 5.91
CA ARG A 6 -0.02 2.22 6.58
C ARG A 6 -0.69 1.00 7.25
N PHE A 7 -1.94 0.71 6.88
CA PHE A 7 -2.70 -0.43 7.36
C PHE A 7 -1.97 -1.77 7.20
N HIS A 8 -1.19 -1.89 6.12
CA HIS A 8 -0.40 -3.07 5.80
C HIS A 8 0.64 -3.44 6.87
N LEU A 9 1.08 -2.51 7.73
CA LEU A 9 2.03 -2.79 8.80
C LEU A 9 1.40 -3.50 9.99
N TYR A 10 0.20 -3.07 10.43
CA TYR A 10 -0.58 -3.78 11.45
C TYR A 10 -0.89 -5.20 10.98
N LEU A 11 -1.29 -5.33 9.72
CA LEU A 11 -1.61 -6.60 9.09
C LEU A 11 -0.39 -7.52 9.00
N ALA A 12 0.74 -7.02 8.49
CA ALA A 12 1.96 -7.82 8.37
C ALA A 12 2.45 -8.30 9.74
N SER A 13 2.39 -7.44 10.77
CA SER A 13 2.73 -7.81 12.15
C SER A 13 1.83 -8.90 12.71
N ASP A 14 0.51 -8.74 12.57
CA ASP A 14 -0.48 -9.71 13.04
C ASP A 14 -0.30 -11.08 12.37
N LEU A 15 -0.15 -11.10 11.05
CA LEU A 15 0.08 -12.32 10.29
C LEU A 15 1.41 -12.98 10.67
N ALA A 16 2.50 -12.21 10.77
CA ALA A 16 3.82 -12.72 11.08
C ALA A 16 3.88 -13.41 12.45
N ARG A 17 3.16 -12.90 13.46
CA ARG A 17 3.10 -13.49 14.81
C ARG A 17 2.48 -14.89 14.86
N LYS A 18 1.79 -15.34 13.81
CA LYS A 18 1.15 -16.67 13.75
C LYS A 18 2.12 -17.79 13.37
N PHE A 19 3.35 -17.47 12.98
CA PHE A 19 4.34 -18.42 12.47
C PHE A 19 5.42 -18.70 13.52
N ASP A 20 5.95 -19.92 13.52
CA ASP A 20 7.07 -20.33 14.37
C ASP A 20 8.39 -19.76 13.83
N SER A 21 8.54 -19.71 12.50
CA SER A 21 9.66 -19.07 11.80
C SER A 21 9.19 -18.43 10.49
N LEU A 22 9.79 -17.31 10.11
CA LEU A 22 9.41 -16.55 8.91
C LEU A 22 10.42 -16.76 7.77
N ASP A 23 9.92 -17.15 6.61
CA ASP A 23 10.72 -17.19 5.38
C ASP A 23 10.58 -15.86 4.63
N SER A 24 9.34 -15.41 4.39
CA SER A 24 9.12 -14.14 3.72
C SER A 24 7.90 -13.38 4.20
N VAL A 25 8.03 -12.05 4.21
CA VAL A 25 6.94 -11.10 4.45
C VAL A 25 6.92 -10.14 3.26
N ARG A 26 5.83 -10.13 2.52
CA ARG A 26 5.71 -9.50 1.21
C ARG A 26 4.53 -8.55 1.22
N LEU A 27 4.80 -7.25 1.18
CA LEU A 27 3.77 -6.21 1.21
C LEU A 27 3.64 -5.58 -0.17
N ARG A 28 2.42 -5.52 -0.70
CA ARG A 28 2.09 -4.83 -1.94
C ARG A 28 0.91 -3.89 -1.69
N VAL A 29 1.08 -2.62 -2.00
CA VAL A 29 0.03 -1.61 -1.81
C VAL A 29 -0.01 -0.67 -2.99
N GLY A 30 -1.21 -0.28 -3.44
CA GLY A 30 -1.34 0.74 -4.47
C GLY A 30 -2.64 1.52 -4.34
N ALA A 31 -2.58 2.82 -4.62
CA ALA A 31 -3.74 3.66 -4.88
C ALA A 31 -3.84 3.87 -6.39
N LEU A 32 -4.89 3.33 -7.01
CA LEU A 32 -5.05 3.27 -8.46
C LEU A 32 -6.39 3.90 -8.87
N PRO A 33 -6.49 4.52 -10.05
CA PRO A 33 -7.81 4.83 -10.61
C PRO A 33 -8.61 3.55 -10.88
N GLN A 34 -9.92 3.59 -10.71
CA GLN A 34 -10.80 2.47 -11.09
C GLN A 34 -10.94 2.34 -12.61
N PHE A 35 -10.85 3.46 -13.32
CA PHE A 35 -11.07 3.54 -14.76
C PHE A 35 -9.89 4.25 -15.46
N PRO A 36 -8.69 3.64 -15.48
CA PRO A 36 -7.55 4.20 -16.22
C PRO A 36 -7.86 4.26 -17.73
N SER A 37 -7.45 5.35 -18.37
CA SER A 37 -7.72 5.58 -19.81
C SER A 37 -6.54 6.22 -20.57
N ASN A 38 -5.37 6.35 -19.94
CA ASN A 38 -4.16 6.92 -20.53
C ASN A 38 -3.01 5.90 -20.54
N ALA A 39 -1.94 6.21 -21.29
CA ALA A 39 -0.80 5.30 -21.46
C ALA A 39 -0.10 4.92 -20.14
N LEU A 40 -0.11 5.80 -19.13
CA LEU A 40 0.44 5.52 -17.80
C LEU A 40 -0.48 4.65 -16.94
N ASN A 41 -1.72 4.41 -17.38
CA ASN A 41 -2.79 3.79 -16.61
C ASN A 41 -2.90 4.39 -15.19
N TYR A 42 -2.76 5.71 -15.07
CA TYR A 42 -2.62 6.39 -13.78
C TYR A 42 -3.34 7.73 -13.74
N ASN A 43 -3.83 8.09 -12.56
CA ASN A 43 -4.40 9.40 -12.24
C ASN A 43 -3.72 9.94 -10.99
N LEU A 44 -3.62 11.27 -10.88
CA LEU A 44 -3.10 11.91 -9.67
C LEU A 44 -4.17 11.85 -8.57
N THR A 45 -4.02 10.89 -7.65
CA THR A 45 -4.94 10.67 -6.52
C THR A 45 -4.39 11.21 -5.20
N TRP A 46 -3.08 11.47 -5.14
CA TRP A 46 -2.37 12.01 -3.99
C TRP A 46 -1.13 12.80 -4.44
N SER A 47 -0.32 13.26 -3.49
CA SER A 47 0.82 14.15 -3.74
C SER A 47 1.77 13.65 -4.84
N THR A 48 1.90 14.44 -5.92
CA THR A 48 2.85 14.20 -7.03
C THR A 48 4.28 14.07 -6.54
N ASP A 49 4.71 14.96 -5.64
CA ASP A 49 6.02 14.88 -5.00
C ASP A 49 6.27 13.55 -4.30
N GLY A 50 5.23 13.02 -3.65
CA GLY A 50 5.27 11.73 -2.99
C GLY A 50 5.44 10.59 -3.98
N VAL A 51 4.69 10.57 -5.08
CA VAL A 51 4.83 9.57 -6.15
C VAL A 51 6.24 9.61 -6.75
N ILE A 52 6.75 10.80 -7.05
CA ILE A 52 8.10 10.97 -7.60
C ILE A 52 9.16 10.50 -6.57
N ASN A 53 8.95 10.75 -5.28
CA ASN A 53 9.83 10.25 -4.23
C ASN A 53 9.84 8.72 -4.14
N GLU A 54 8.67 8.10 -4.22
CA GLU A 54 8.47 6.65 -4.19
C GLU A 54 9.28 5.91 -5.28
N TYR A 55 9.59 6.58 -6.39
CA TYR A 55 10.27 5.98 -7.55
C TYR A 55 11.76 6.34 -7.68
N ILE A 56 12.26 7.31 -6.91
CA ILE A 56 13.64 7.80 -7.03
C ILE A 56 14.49 7.42 -5.82
N GLN A 57 13.90 7.36 -4.63
CA GLN A 57 14.64 7.07 -3.40
C GLN A 57 14.97 5.57 -3.29
N PRO A 58 16.09 5.21 -2.65
CA PRO A 58 16.38 3.84 -2.26
C PRO A 58 15.23 3.21 -1.46
N CYS A 59 15.06 1.90 -1.61
CA CYS A 59 14.02 1.14 -0.93
C CYS A 59 14.66 0.23 0.11
N GLU A 60 14.19 0.27 1.35
CA GLU A 60 14.63 -0.69 2.37
C GLU A 60 14.02 -2.06 2.11
N ALA A 61 14.79 -3.12 2.37
CA ALA A 61 14.35 -4.51 2.30
C ALA A 61 15.16 -5.37 3.28
N VAL A 62 14.68 -6.58 3.55
CA VAL A 62 15.49 -7.65 4.15
C VAL A 62 15.74 -8.71 3.08
N VAL A 63 17.00 -9.08 2.88
CA VAL A 63 17.41 -10.15 1.96
C VAL A 63 18.43 -11.04 2.65
N ASN A 64 18.14 -12.34 2.71
CA ASN A 64 18.92 -13.34 3.46
C ASN A 64 19.10 -12.97 4.94
N GLY A 65 18.07 -12.38 5.56
CA GLY A 65 18.09 -11.99 6.98
C GLY A 65 18.74 -10.63 7.27
N GLU A 66 19.41 -10.04 6.28
CA GLU A 66 20.13 -8.77 6.43
C GLU A 66 19.34 -7.59 5.85
N LEU A 67 19.44 -6.44 6.52
CA LEU A 67 18.88 -5.19 6.04
C LEU A 67 19.71 -4.67 4.88
N ILE A 68 19.08 -4.40 3.75
CA ILE A 68 19.72 -3.85 2.56
C ILE A 68 18.88 -2.73 1.93
N GLU A 69 19.54 -1.91 1.11
CA GLU A 69 18.86 -1.02 0.18
C GLU A 69 18.77 -1.68 -1.21
N VAL A 70 17.58 -1.64 -1.80
CA VAL A 70 17.32 -2.12 -3.16
C VAL A 70 16.86 -0.95 -4.05
N PRO A 71 17.18 -0.99 -5.35
CA PRO A 71 16.78 0.06 -6.28
C PRO A 71 15.25 0.11 -6.46
N ALA A 72 14.70 1.33 -6.50
CA ALA A 72 13.31 1.57 -6.87
C ALA A 72 13.05 1.17 -8.33
N LEU A 73 11.79 0.84 -8.65
CA LEU A 73 11.33 0.37 -9.97
C LEU A 73 11.93 -0.96 -10.44
N GLU A 74 12.76 -1.61 -9.64
CA GLU A 74 13.31 -2.93 -9.94
C GLU A 74 12.47 -4.06 -9.33
N GLU A 75 12.85 -5.29 -9.69
CA GLU A 75 12.20 -6.53 -9.27
C GLU A 75 10.70 -6.56 -9.56
N ARG A 76 10.33 -6.07 -10.74
CA ARG A 76 8.96 -6.06 -11.24
C ARG A 76 8.42 -7.49 -11.29
N GLU A 77 7.31 -7.73 -10.62
CA GLU A 77 6.52 -8.95 -10.68
C GLU A 77 5.11 -8.65 -11.17
N GLU A 78 4.44 -9.69 -11.67
CA GLU A 78 3.02 -9.64 -12.02
C GLU A 78 2.22 -10.57 -11.10
N PHE A 79 1.01 -10.16 -10.78
CA PHE A 79 0.07 -11.00 -10.06
C PHE A 79 -1.37 -10.65 -10.49
N SER A 80 -2.28 -11.59 -10.24
CA SER A 80 -3.71 -11.38 -10.51
C SER A 80 -4.48 -11.30 -9.20
N LEU A 81 -5.42 -10.36 -9.10
CA LEU A 81 -6.33 -10.23 -7.97
C LEU A 81 -7.75 -9.97 -8.49
N ASP A 82 -8.63 -10.95 -8.27
CA ASP A 82 -10.01 -11.00 -8.79
C ASP A 82 -10.08 -10.91 -10.32
N GLY A 83 -9.20 -11.65 -11.01
CA GLY A 83 -9.13 -11.66 -12.48
C GLY A 83 -8.53 -10.41 -13.11
N VAL A 84 -8.13 -9.42 -12.33
CA VAL A 84 -7.40 -8.23 -12.81
C VAL A 84 -5.90 -8.44 -12.63
N THR A 85 -5.14 -8.27 -13.71
CA THR A 85 -3.67 -8.31 -13.69
C THR A 85 -3.10 -6.99 -13.20
N TYR A 86 -2.13 -7.08 -12.30
CA TYR A 86 -1.36 -5.96 -11.78
C TYR A 86 0.14 -6.25 -11.92
N GLU A 87 0.93 -5.19 -11.93
CA GLU A 87 2.37 -5.27 -11.69
C GLU A 87 2.71 -4.68 -10.32
N ALA A 88 3.76 -5.21 -9.70
CA ALA A 88 4.33 -4.67 -8.48
C ALA A 88 5.85 -4.58 -8.56
N PHE A 89 6.43 -3.51 -8.05
CA PHE A 89 7.87 -3.26 -8.10
C PHE A 89 8.34 -2.46 -6.87
N ASN A 90 9.64 -2.50 -6.61
CA ASN A 90 10.24 -1.88 -5.43
C ASN A 90 9.94 -0.38 -5.36
N THR A 91 9.51 0.07 -4.18
CA THR A 91 9.16 1.47 -3.92
C THR A 91 9.55 1.87 -2.50
N SER A 92 9.86 3.15 -2.29
CA SER A 92 10.34 3.62 -0.99
C SER A 92 9.22 3.96 -0.01
N GLY A 93 9.52 3.92 1.29
CA GLY A 93 8.73 4.60 2.33
C GLY A 93 7.55 3.83 2.95
N GLY A 94 7.25 2.61 2.49
CA GLY A 94 6.14 1.81 3.03
C GLY A 94 6.46 1.02 4.30
N LEU A 95 7.68 0.53 4.47
CA LEU A 95 7.99 -0.43 5.56
C LEU A 95 8.04 0.17 6.96
N GLY A 96 8.20 1.50 7.10
CA GLY A 96 8.30 2.12 8.42
C GLY A 96 9.44 1.49 9.23
N THR A 97 9.16 1.05 10.46
CA THR A 97 10.12 0.35 11.32
C THR A 97 10.10 -1.17 11.17
N LEU A 98 9.25 -1.73 10.30
CA LEU A 98 9.04 -3.17 10.20
C LEU A 98 10.32 -3.93 9.80
N CYS A 99 11.15 -3.33 8.94
CA CYS A 99 12.46 -3.87 8.59
C CYS A 99 13.35 -4.07 9.82
N GLU A 100 13.46 -3.07 10.68
CA GLU A 100 14.23 -3.16 11.92
C GLU A 100 13.58 -4.16 12.89
N THR A 101 12.26 -4.15 13.00
CA THR A 101 11.52 -5.06 13.90
C THR A 101 11.71 -6.54 13.52
N LEU A 102 11.81 -6.85 12.23
CA LEU A 102 11.96 -8.20 11.70
C LEU A 102 13.39 -8.57 11.28
N LYS A 103 14.36 -7.67 11.44
CA LYS A 103 15.77 -7.94 11.16
C LYS A 103 16.24 -9.19 11.92
N GLY A 104 16.89 -10.12 11.22
CA GLY A 104 17.33 -11.41 11.76
C GLY A 104 16.21 -12.40 12.11
N LYS A 105 14.93 -12.06 11.88
CA LYS A 105 13.77 -12.94 12.13
C LYS A 105 13.10 -13.45 10.86
N VAL A 106 13.35 -12.80 9.72
CA VAL A 106 12.80 -13.16 8.41
C VAL A 106 13.91 -13.19 7.35
N ASN A 107 13.87 -14.15 6.44
CA ASN A 107 14.85 -14.21 5.35
C ASN A 107 14.59 -13.15 4.27
N THR A 108 13.33 -12.87 3.95
CA THR A 108 12.95 -11.86 2.94
C THR A 108 11.84 -10.94 3.42
N LEU A 109 12.05 -9.63 3.38
CA LEU A 109 11.01 -8.61 3.60
C LEU A 109 11.08 -7.58 2.47
N ASN A 110 9.97 -7.35 1.76
CA ASN A 110 9.91 -6.29 0.76
C ASN A 110 8.56 -5.57 0.72
N TYR A 111 8.61 -4.31 0.32
CA TYR A 111 7.46 -3.47 0.03
C TYR A 111 7.48 -3.02 -1.42
N ARG A 112 6.36 -3.25 -2.11
CA ARG A 112 6.21 -2.91 -3.52
C ARG A 112 4.94 -2.12 -3.74
N THR A 113 5.01 -1.16 -4.67
CA THR A 113 3.81 -0.43 -5.10
C THR A 113 3.06 -1.29 -6.12
N ILE A 114 1.73 -1.24 -6.13
CA ILE A 114 0.89 -1.90 -7.13
C ILE A 114 0.51 -0.89 -8.21
N ARG A 115 0.68 -1.25 -9.49
CA ARG A 115 0.24 -0.48 -10.65
C ARG A 115 -0.41 -1.39 -11.70
N TYR A 116 -1.07 -0.78 -12.66
CA TYR A 116 -1.51 -1.50 -13.86
C TYR A 116 -0.32 -1.80 -14.77
N PRO A 117 -0.35 -2.91 -15.52
CA PRO A 117 0.75 -3.31 -16.39
C PRO A 117 1.23 -2.20 -17.34
N GLY A 118 2.55 -2.07 -17.48
CA GLY A 118 3.21 -1.11 -18.37
C GLY A 118 3.62 0.21 -17.71
N HIS A 119 3.08 0.54 -16.53
CA HIS A 119 3.41 1.77 -15.80
C HIS A 119 4.90 1.85 -15.46
N ALA A 120 5.48 0.78 -14.90
CA ALA A 120 6.87 0.70 -14.47
C ALA A 120 7.84 0.95 -15.62
N ALA A 121 7.56 0.39 -16.80
CA ALA A 121 8.40 0.54 -17.98
C ALA A 121 8.45 2.01 -18.44
N ILE A 122 7.30 2.68 -18.50
CA ILE A 122 7.22 4.10 -18.87
C ILE A 122 7.93 4.95 -17.82
N MET A 123 7.66 4.73 -16.53
CA MET A 123 8.31 5.49 -15.46
C MET A 123 9.83 5.30 -15.45
N LYS A 124 10.32 4.09 -15.73
CA LYS A 124 11.76 3.83 -15.90
C LYS A 124 12.35 4.62 -17.06
N ALA A 125 11.72 4.61 -18.23
CA ALA A 125 12.19 5.39 -19.37
C ALA A 125 12.24 6.89 -19.06
N LEU A 126 11.21 7.44 -18.42
CA LEU A 126 11.18 8.84 -18.01
C LEU A 126 12.29 9.18 -17.00
N LEU A 127 12.46 8.35 -15.98
CA LEU A 127 13.36 8.65 -14.86
C LEU A 127 14.82 8.34 -15.15
N GLN A 128 15.09 7.25 -15.84
CA GLN A 128 16.43 6.74 -16.12
C GLN A 128 16.92 7.26 -17.48
N ASP A 129 16.25 6.90 -18.57
CA ASP A 129 16.73 7.16 -19.93
C ASP A 129 16.67 8.66 -20.28
N LEU A 130 15.59 9.34 -19.89
CA LEU A 130 15.45 10.78 -20.07
C LEU A 130 16.04 11.60 -18.90
N GLY A 131 16.57 10.93 -17.88
CA GLY A 131 17.23 11.56 -16.74
C GLY A 131 16.32 12.44 -15.87
N LEU A 132 14.99 12.31 -15.96
CA LEU A 132 14.07 13.18 -15.21
C LEU A 132 14.15 12.98 -13.68
N ARG A 133 14.78 11.89 -13.21
CA ARG A 133 15.08 11.71 -11.78
C ARG A 133 15.90 12.86 -11.18
N HIS A 134 16.71 13.54 -12.00
CA HIS A 134 17.53 14.68 -11.59
C HIS A 134 16.81 16.03 -11.78
N ARG A 135 15.62 16.02 -12.40
CA ARG A 135 14.83 17.22 -12.74
C ARG A 135 13.42 17.09 -12.18
N ARG A 136 13.32 16.90 -10.86
CA ARG A 136 12.07 16.60 -10.15
C ARG A 136 10.97 17.61 -10.44
N GLU A 137 11.29 18.91 -10.44
CA GLU A 137 10.31 19.97 -10.73
C GLU A 137 9.73 19.86 -12.14
N VAL A 138 10.56 19.50 -13.13
CA VAL A 138 10.11 19.32 -14.52
C VAL A 138 9.21 18.10 -14.63
N LEU A 139 9.57 16.99 -14.00
CA LEU A 139 8.73 15.80 -13.99
C LEU A 139 7.39 16.09 -13.30
N LYS A 140 7.42 16.79 -12.16
CA LYS A 140 6.23 17.20 -11.43
C LYS A 140 5.32 18.05 -12.29
N ASP A 141 5.86 19.10 -12.92
CA ASP A 141 5.11 19.97 -13.82
C ASP A 141 4.47 19.20 -14.98
N ILE A 142 5.22 18.29 -15.62
CA ILE A 142 4.69 17.41 -16.66
C ILE A 142 3.51 16.59 -16.13
N LEU A 143 3.67 15.91 -14.99
CA LEU A 143 2.63 15.03 -14.45
C LEU A 143 1.38 15.83 -14.03
N GLU A 144 1.54 16.97 -13.37
CA GLU A 144 0.43 17.81 -12.89
C GLU A 144 -0.38 18.44 -14.02
N ASN A 145 0.25 18.73 -15.16
CA ASN A 145 -0.43 19.27 -16.34
C ASN A 145 -0.93 18.20 -17.31
N ALA A 146 -0.36 16.98 -17.30
CA ALA A 146 -0.72 15.92 -18.25
C ALA A 146 -1.69 14.87 -17.68
N LEU A 147 -1.72 14.66 -16.36
CA LEU A 147 -2.52 13.61 -15.74
C LEU A 147 -3.73 14.16 -14.98
N PRO A 148 -4.95 13.68 -15.27
CA PRO A 148 -6.13 14.11 -14.54
C PRO A 148 -6.16 13.55 -13.11
N THR A 149 -6.80 14.28 -12.21
CA THR A 149 -7.18 13.78 -10.89
C THR A 149 -8.49 12.98 -10.96
N THR A 150 -8.77 12.14 -9.96
CA THR A 150 -10.05 11.43 -9.85
C THR A 150 -10.37 11.09 -8.40
N LEU A 151 -11.67 11.08 -8.06
CA LEU A 151 -12.17 10.53 -6.79
C LEU A 151 -12.59 9.05 -6.92
N GLN A 152 -12.64 8.51 -8.14
CA GLN A 152 -12.96 7.12 -8.42
C GLN A 152 -11.67 6.30 -8.42
N ASP A 153 -11.10 6.13 -7.24
CA ASP A 153 -9.89 5.36 -6.98
C ASP A 153 -10.20 4.10 -6.15
N VAL A 154 -9.22 3.20 -6.12
CA VAL A 154 -9.19 1.98 -5.32
C VAL A 154 -7.83 1.89 -4.64
N VAL A 155 -7.84 1.59 -3.35
CA VAL A 155 -6.64 1.23 -2.60
C VAL A 155 -6.61 -0.28 -2.45
N ILE A 156 -5.56 -0.90 -3.00
CA ILE A 156 -5.32 -2.34 -2.89
C ILE A 156 -4.27 -2.56 -1.80
N VAL A 157 -4.57 -3.44 -0.85
CA VAL A 157 -3.62 -3.93 0.14
C VAL A 157 -3.49 -5.44 -0.03
N PHE A 158 -2.30 -5.91 -0.35
CA PHE A 158 -2.01 -7.32 -0.58
C PHE A 158 -0.75 -7.71 0.20
N VAL A 159 -0.93 -8.50 1.25
CA VAL A 159 0.16 -8.94 2.15
C VAL A 159 0.23 -10.45 2.13
N THR A 160 1.43 -10.98 1.90
CA THR A 160 1.71 -12.41 1.96
C THR A 160 2.79 -12.68 3.00
N VAL A 161 2.54 -13.62 3.89
CA VAL A 161 3.53 -14.13 4.85
C VAL A 161 3.72 -15.62 4.59
N SER A 162 4.97 -16.05 4.46
CA SER A 162 5.34 -17.46 4.32
C SER A 162 6.36 -17.85 5.39
N GLY A 163 6.30 -19.09 5.85
CA GLY A 163 7.20 -19.60 6.86
C GLY A 163 6.73 -20.93 7.43
N ARG A 164 7.31 -21.35 8.56
CA ARG A 164 6.93 -22.61 9.20
C ARG A 164 5.94 -22.37 10.34
N ARG A 165 4.89 -23.19 10.40
CA ARG A 165 3.93 -23.26 11.50
C ARG A 165 3.57 -24.70 11.75
N SER A 166 3.72 -25.15 13.00
CA SER A 166 3.49 -26.55 13.40
C SER A 166 4.27 -27.54 12.51
N GLY A 167 5.53 -27.22 12.23
CA GLY A 167 6.46 -28.03 11.43
C GLY A 167 6.28 -27.99 9.90
N ARG A 168 5.18 -27.39 9.41
CA ARG A 168 4.86 -27.31 7.97
C ARG A 168 5.21 -25.96 7.39
N LEU A 169 5.72 -25.95 6.15
CA LEU A 169 5.84 -24.74 5.35
C LEU A 169 4.45 -24.31 4.90
N ILE A 170 4.03 -23.11 5.28
CA ILE A 170 2.72 -22.55 4.97
C ILE A 170 2.85 -21.12 4.45
N GLN A 171 1.82 -20.66 3.74
CA GLN A 171 1.68 -19.29 3.29
C GLN A 171 0.28 -18.79 3.66
N GLU A 172 0.19 -17.59 4.22
CA GLU A 172 -1.04 -16.87 4.49
C GLU A 172 -1.04 -15.57 3.70
N THR A 173 -2.12 -15.30 2.97
CA THR A 173 -2.27 -14.10 2.15
C THR A 173 -3.53 -13.36 2.57
N TYR A 174 -3.39 -12.05 2.75
CA TYR A 174 -4.50 -11.13 2.91
C TYR A 174 -4.54 -10.20 1.71
N ALA A 175 -5.72 -10.05 1.10
CA ALA A 175 -5.97 -9.12 0.01
C ALA A 175 -7.23 -8.30 0.28
N ASN A 176 -7.17 -6.98 0.14
CA ASN A 176 -8.33 -6.11 0.28
C ASN A 176 -8.32 -5.00 -0.78
N LYS A 177 -9.50 -4.69 -1.31
CA LYS A 177 -9.74 -3.56 -2.21
C LYS A 177 -10.69 -2.61 -1.52
N ILE A 178 -10.20 -1.41 -1.21
CA ILE A 178 -10.96 -0.35 -0.57
C ILE A 178 -11.31 0.67 -1.64
N TYR A 179 -12.60 0.94 -1.81
CA TYR A 179 -13.11 1.86 -2.82
C TYR A 179 -13.51 3.20 -2.20
N SER A 180 -13.66 4.21 -3.06
CA SER A 180 -14.29 5.48 -2.70
C SER A 180 -15.67 5.26 -2.07
N THR A 181 -16.04 6.08 -1.09
CA THR A 181 -17.33 5.95 -0.38
C THR A 181 -17.98 7.32 -0.13
N GLN A 182 -19.21 7.33 0.37
CA GLN A 182 -19.92 8.54 0.78
C GLN A 182 -19.73 8.78 2.28
N ILE A 183 -19.15 9.92 2.65
CA ILE A 183 -19.02 10.35 4.06
C ILE A 183 -19.63 11.74 4.19
N GLY A 184 -20.66 11.87 5.03
CA GLY A 184 -21.35 13.16 5.24
C GLY A 184 -21.99 13.73 3.97
N GLY A 185 -22.49 12.86 3.08
CA GLY A 185 -23.10 13.26 1.80
C GLY A 185 -22.10 13.72 0.73
N ARG A 186 -20.80 13.49 0.93
CA ARG A 186 -19.75 13.80 -0.06
C ARG A 186 -19.02 12.52 -0.46
N THR A 187 -18.68 12.43 -1.75
CA THR A 187 -17.77 11.39 -2.24
C THR A 187 -16.36 11.64 -1.68
N THR A 188 -15.84 10.65 -0.97
CA THR A 188 -14.47 10.63 -0.46
C THR A 188 -13.74 9.47 -1.13
N SER A 189 -12.59 9.77 -1.75
CA SER A 189 -11.79 8.78 -2.47
C SER A 189 -11.23 7.71 -1.53
N ALA A 190 -10.92 6.52 -2.03
CA ALA A 190 -10.30 5.44 -1.28
C ALA A 190 -9.00 5.88 -0.58
N ILE A 191 -8.10 6.61 -1.26
CA ILE A 191 -6.87 7.08 -0.63
C ILE A 191 -7.15 8.12 0.47
N GLN A 192 -8.16 8.99 0.28
CA GLN A 192 -8.59 9.94 1.30
C GLN A 192 -9.16 9.23 2.53
N VAL A 193 -10.10 8.29 2.32
CA VAL A 193 -10.74 7.52 3.40
C VAL A 193 -9.70 6.73 4.18
N THR A 194 -8.85 5.95 3.50
CA THR A 194 -7.83 5.14 4.18
C THR A 194 -6.85 6.03 4.94
N THR A 195 -6.33 7.09 4.31
CA THR A 195 -5.40 8.01 4.98
C THR A 195 -5.98 8.63 6.24
N ALA A 196 -7.17 9.22 6.14
CA ALA A 196 -7.83 9.87 7.27
C ALA A 196 -8.22 8.86 8.35
N SER A 197 -8.77 7.72 7.96
CA SER A 197 -9.26 6.72 8.92
C SER A 197 -8.13 6.07 9.71
N SER A 198 -6.97 5.84 9.07
CA SER A 198 -5.79 5.29 9.76
C SER A 198 -5.31 6.20 10.89
N ILE A 199 -5.16 7.51 10.63
CA ILE A 199 -4.70 8.45 11.65
C ILE A 199 -5.76 8.65 12.73
N CYS A 200 -7.04 8.76 12.36
CA CYS A 200 -8.12 8.90 13.33
C CYS A 200 -8.26 7.67 14.23
N ALA A 201 -8.09 6.45 13.71
CA ALA A 201 -8.10 5.23 14.52
C ALA A 201 -6.99 5.21 15.57
N VAL A 202 -5.77 5.60 15.20
CA VAL A 202 -4.64 5.67 16.14
C VAL A 202 -4.86 6.75 17.20
N LEU A 203 -5.41 7.91 16.82
CA LEU A 203 -5.74 8.99 17.75
C LEU A 203 -6.83 8.58 18.74
N ASP A 204 -7.88 7.89 18.29
CA ASP A 204 -8.91 7.32 19.17
C ASP A 204 -8.28 6.31 20.15
N LEU A 205 -7.45 5.38 19.66
CA LEU A 205 -6.77 4.41 20.52
C LEU A 205 -5.89 5.08 21.58
N LEU A 206 -5.23 6.19 21.24
CA LEU A 206 -4.45 6.98 22.18
C LEU A 206 -5.34 7.66 23.22
N ALA A 207 -6.41 8.31 22.77
CA ALA A 207 -7.34 9.05 23.63
C ALA A 207 -8.06 8.12 24.62
N ASP A 208 -8.42 6.91 24.19
CA ASP A 208 -9.06 5.88 25.01
C ASP A 208 -8.07 5.15 25.95
N GLY A 209 -6.77 5.43 25.85
CA GLY A 209 -5.74 4.75 26.64
C GLY A 209 -5.44 3.30 26.22
N ASN A 210 -5.83 2.91 25.01
CA ASN A 210 -5.62 1.57 24.46
C ASN A 210 -4.21 1.36 23.87
N ILE A 211 -3.42 2.44 23.73
CA ILE A 211 -2.00 2.41 23.37
C ILE A 211 -1.19 3.28 24.33
N PRO A 212 0.13 3.07 24.48
CA PRO A 212 0.96 3.83 25.42
C PRO A 212 0.91 5.35 25.19
N ALA A 213 0.70 6.13 26.26
CA ALA A 213 0.61 7.59 26.22
C ALA A 213 1.97 8.31 26.12
N SER A 214 3.08 7.59 26.27
CA SER A 214 4.43 8.13 26.24
C SER A 214 5.41 7.16 25.61
N GLY A 215 6.48 7.69 25.01
CA GLY A 215 7.49 6.89 24.31
C GLY A 215 7.21 6.78 22.82
N PHE A 216 7.95 5.90 22.15
CA PHE A 216 7.81 5.63 20.72
C PHE A 216 6.99 4.36 20.49
N VAL A 217 5.79 4.49 19.95
CA VAL A 217 4.90 3.37 19.60
C VAL A 217 5.02 3.11 18.11
N ARG A 218 5.44 1.90 17.73
CA ARG A 218 5.50 1.50 16.32
C ARG A 218 4.12 1.06 15.84
N GLN A 219 3.87 1.15 14.54
CA GLN A 219 2.58 0.74 13.99
C GLN A 219 2.38 -0.77 14.13
N GLU A 220 3.45 -1.54 13.96
CA GLU A 220 3.44 -2.99 14.17
C GLU A 220 3.26 -3.42 15.65
N ASP A 221 3.37 -2.50 16.62
CA ASP A 221 3.09 -2.78 18.04
C ASP A 221 1.59 -2.72 18.36
N ILE A 222 0.83 -1.94 17.58
CA ILE A 222 -0.62 -1.80 17.75
C ILE A 222 -1.32 -3.05 17.21
N ALA A 223 -2.17 -3.66 18.04
CA ALA A 223 -2.91 -4.85 17.66
C ALA A 223 -3.88 -4.56 16.51
N LEU A 224 -3.82 -5.39 15.45
CA LEU A 224 -4.69 -5.28 14.27
C LEU A 224 -6.17 -5.29 14.67
N ASP A 225 -6.56 -6.17 15.59
CA ASP A 225 -7.94 -6.27 16.07
C ASP A 225 -8.42 -4.98 16.78
N ALA A 226 -7.56 -4.35 17.59
CA ALA A 226 -7.90 -3.07 18.23
C ALA A 226 -8.09 -1.95 17.20
N PHE A 227 -7.20 -1.89 16.20
CA PHE A 227 -7.33 -0.96 15.07
C PHE A 227 -8.62 -1.20 14.28
N LEU A 228 -8.91 -2.46 13.93
CA LEU A 228 -10.10 -2.80 13.13
C LEU A 228 -11.39 -2.60 13.91
N ARG A 229 -11.43 -2.84 15.23
CA ARG A 229 -12.61 -2.63 16.08
C ARG A 229 -12.96 -1.15 16.27
N ASN A 230 -11.98 -0.25 16.15
CA ASN A 230 -12.20 1.18 16.20
C ASN A 230 -13.23 1.64 15.12
N ARG A 231 -13.97 2.72 15.40
CA ARG A 231 -14.96 3.30 14.49
C ARG A 231 -14.39 3.71 13.13
N PHE A 232 -13.13 4.11 13.05
CA PHE A 232 -12.44 4.41 11.80
C PHE A 232 -11.82 3.17 11.15
N GLY A 233 -11.57 2.11 11.93
CA GLY A 233 -11.14 0.80 11.43
C GLY A 233 -12.15 0.13 10.50
N LEU A 234 -13.43 0.52 10.54
CA LEU A 234 -14.49 -0.06 9.70
C LEU A 234 -14.21 0.05 8.20
N TYR A 235 -13.52 1.11 7.75
CA TYR A 235 -13.21 1.33 6.34
C TYR A 235 -12.11 0.39 5.79
N TYR A 236 -11.42 -0.32 6.69
CA TYR A 236 -10.41 -1.32 6.36
C TYR A 236 -10.94 -2.75 6.46
N ARG A 237 -12.12 -2.95 7.04
CA ARG A 237 -12.74 -4.27 7.10
C ARG A 237 -13.14 -4.66 5.68
N GLN A 238 -12.90 -5.92 5.33
CA GLN A 238 -13.44 -6.46 4.08
C GLN A 238 -14.97 -6.43 4.18
N GLY A 239 -15.62 -5.57 3.40
CA GLY A 239 -17.04 -5.62 3.14
C GLY A 239 -17.30 -6.52 1.93
N GLU A 240 -18.40 -7.28 1.93
CA GLU A 240 -18.86 -7.98 0.72
C GLU A 240 -18.88 -7.02 -0.48
N PRO A 241 -18.55 -7.49 -1.69
CA PRO A 241 -18.53 -6.65 -2.87
C PRO A 241 -19.87 -5.94 -3.05
N VAL A 242 -19.81 -4.62 -3.20
CA VAL A 242 -20.97 -3.78 -3.52
C VAL A 242 -21.61 -4.36 -4.78
N LYS A 243 -22.80 -4.95 -4.65
CA LYS A 243 -23.61 -5.38 -5.80
C LYS A 243 -23.78 -4.18 -6.71
N GLY A 244 -23.26 -4.29 -7.93
CA GLY A 244 -23.35 -3.26 -8.95
C GLY A 244 -24.80 -2.80 -9.11
N HIS A 245 -25.00 -1.49 -9.21
CA HIS A 245 -26.28 -0.92 -9.54
C HIS A 245 -26.70 -1.45 -10.91
N GLY A 246 -27.69 -2.34 -10.94
CA GLY A 246 -28.37 -2.74 -12.15
C GLY A 246 -29.00 -1.50 -12.78
N VAL A 247 -28.49 -1.09 -13.94
CA VAL A 247 -29.16 -0.14 -14.81
C VAL A 247 -30.46 -0.83 -15.24
N THR A 248 -31.58 -0.38 -14.69
CA THR A 248 -32.90 -0.76 -15.20
C THR A 248 -33.10 0.04 -16.49
N ILE A 249 -32.89 -0.61 -17.63
CA ILE A 249 -33.33 -0.07 -18.92
C ILE A 249 -34.83 -0.31 -18.96
N ALA A 250 -35.61 0.76 -18.81
CA ALA A 250 -37.05 0.72 -19.06
C ALA A 250 -37.28 0.49 -20.56
N ALA A 251 -38.10 -0.51 -20.88
CA ALA A 251 -38.60 -0.78 -22.22
C ALA A 251 -39.70 0.22 -22.60
#